data_AF-A0AAN7WCM7-F1
#
_entry.id   AF-A0AAN7WCM7-F1
#
_cell.length_a   1.000
_cell.length_b   1.000
_cell.length_c   1.000
_cell.angle_alpha   90.00
_cell.angle_beta   90.00
_cell.angle_gamma   90.00
#
_symmetry.space_group_name_H-M   'P 1'
#
loop_
_entity.id
_entity.type
_entity.pdbx_description
1 polymer ?
#
loop_
_entity_poly.entity_id
_entity_poly.type
_entity_poly.pdbx_seq_one_letter_code
_entity_poly.pdbx_strand_id
1 'polypeptide(L)'
;MADVPIIRGTPAATASRFSATRLSPPPAQAAATHVDLPTWSGPFRLFDLPSELRIRIYECALAPTGVLCLSSTPSKRCAVTPQITPALLAICRQIRNEADDMIMADNEVTITVNAHDTCWPTIPARRLPSAVLARLQHMCLILDCTDYFNSSYADVDFDAFKSLTGLRTLRIAMVYRKHYDTQTLAPLHIPQLKDFNVVAQILERVPASTRLLFGTEKGTQQHDLIRASNGLRSAYRDRQGTVEEASAADLEAAANGVPDLVRGCKSGAA
;
A
#
# COMPACT_ATOMS: atom_id res chain seq x y z
N MET A 1 51.20 5.59 -16.96
CA MET A 1 50.80 5.71 -18.37
C MET A 1 50.15 4.41 -18.79
N ALA A 2 48.82 4.38 -18.80
CA ALA A 2 47.97 3.45 -19.54
C ALA A 2 46.54 3.99 -19.40
N ASP A 3 45.92 4.26 -20.55
CA ASP A 3 44.72 5.08 -20.73
C ASP A 3 43.45 4.41 -20.21
N VAL A 4 42.63 5.19 -19.50
CA VAL A 4 41.27 4.82 -19.07
C VAL A 4 40.29 5.39 -20.08
N PRO A 5 39.49 4.57 -20.79
CA PRO A 5 38.44 5.10 -21.66
C PRO A 5 37.24 5.58 -20.81
N ILE A 6 36.90 6.85 -20.98
CA ILE A 6 35.70 7.48 -20.43
C ILE A 6 34.49 7.02 -21.26
N ILE A 7 33.69 6.10 -20.73
CA ILE A 7 32.40 5.73 -21.33
C ILE A 7 31.33 6.69 -20.80
N ARG A 8 31.00 7.71 -21.61
CA ARG A 8 29.80 8.54 -21.43
C ARG A 8 28.58 7.74 -21.88
N GLY A 9 27.87 7.13 -20.92
CA GLY A 9 26.53 6.59 -21.16
C GLY A 9 25.49 7.71 -21.16
N THR A 10 24.96 8.02 -22.34
CA THR A 10 23.75 8.82 -22.53
C THR A 10 22.54 8.11 -21.89
N PRO A 11 21.64 8.81 -21.18
CA PRO A 11 20.38 8.21 -20.75
C PRO A 11 19.50 7.94 -21.97
N ALA A 12 18.97 6.72 -22.06
CA ALA A 12 17.98 6.34 -23.04
C ALA A 12 16.72 7.21 -22.89
N ALA A 13 16.34 7.86 -23.99
CA ALA A 13 15.08 8.58 -24.09
C ALA A 13 13.92 7.60 -23.82
N THR A 14 13.15 7.88 -22.76
CA THR A 14 11.90 7.18 -22.51
C THR A 14 10.91 7.66 -23.56
N ALA A 15 10.55 6.77 -24.49
CA ALA A 15 9.55 7.02 -25.50
C ALA A 15 8.22 7.38 -24.83
N SER A 16 7.83 8.65 -24.98
CA SER A 16 6.51 9.16 -24.68
C SER A 16 5.46 8.33 -25.44
N ARG A 17 4.44 7.85 -24.72
CA ARG A 17 3.31 7.07 -25.25
C ARG A 17 2.32 7.88 -26.11
N PHE A 18 2.69 9.10 -26.51
CA PHE A 18 1.95 9.87 -27.51
C PHE A 18 2.58 9.71 -28.88
N SER A 19 2.34 8.55 -29.50
CA SER A 19 2.41 8.46 -30.96
C SER A 19 1.27 9.31 -31.51
N ALA A 20 1.64 10.45 -32.09
CA ALA A 20 0.72 11.31 -32.83
C ALA A 20 0.19 10.54 -34.04
N THR A 21 -1.05 10.05 -33.94
CA THR A 21 -1.81 9.64 -35.11
C THR A 21 -2.04 10.90 -35.95
N ARG A 22 -1.40 11.01 -37.13
CA ARG A 22 -1.77 11.99 -38.15
C ARG A 22 -3.19 11.67 -38.61
N LEU A 23 -4.17 12.29 -37.97
CA LEU A 23 -5.54 12.35 -38.49
C LEU A 23 -5.54 13.36 -39.65
N SER A 24 -6.01 12.88 -40.80
CA SER A 24 -6.37 13.69 -41.96
C SER A 24 -7.37 14.79 -41.58
N PRO A 25 -7.36 15.95 -42.26
CA PRO A 25 -8.29 17.03 -41.96
C PRO A 25 -9.74 16.60 -42.28
N PRO A 26 -10.71 16.84 -41.39
CA PRO A 26 -12.12 16.62 -41.69
C PRO A 26 -12.65 17.69 -42.67
N PRO A 27 -13.63 17.35 -43.52
CA PRO A 27 -14.28 18.31 -44.41
C PRO A 27 -15.14 19.31 -43.63
N ALA A 28 -15.39 20.44 -44.30
CA ALA A 28 -16.00 21.65 -43.80
C ALA A 28 -17.32 21.48 -43.01
N GLN A 29 -17.35 22.17 -41.87
CA GLN A 29 -18.48 22.90 -41.27
C GLN A 29 -19.87 22.26 -41.33
N ALA A 30 -20.28 21.66 -40.22
CA ALA A 30 -21.66 21.72 -39.75
C ALA A 30 -21.70 22.73 -38.59
N ALA A 31 -22.57 23.72 -38.70
CA ALA A 31 -22.75 24.80 -37.73
C ALA A 31 -23.03 24.24 -36.33
N ALA A 32 -22.00 24.25 -35.46
CA ALA A 32 -22.18 24.04 -34.05
C ALA A 32 -22.83 25.31 -33.47
N THR A 33 -24.09 25.19 -33.05
CA THR A 33 -24.71 26.10 -32.10
C THR A 33 -23.75 26.31 -30.93
N HIS A 34 -23.16 27.51 -30.89
CA HIS A 34 -22.32 27.97 -29.79
C HIS A 34 -23.22 28.05 -28.56
N VAL A 35 -23.17 27.02 -27.71
CA VAL A 35 -23.76 27.12 -26.38
C VAL A 35 -22.88 28.11 -25.64
N ASP A 36 -23.38 29.33 -25.46
CA ASP A 36 -22.71 30.35 -24.66
C ASP A 36 -22.55 29.83 -23.24
N LEU A 37 -21.38 29.24 -22.98
CA LEU A 37 -20.97 28.89 -21.63
C LEU A 37 -20.81 30.21 -20.86
N PRO A 38 -21.47 30.37 -19.70
CA PRO A 38 -21.37 31.59 -18.92
C PRO A 38 -19.90 31.87 -18.61
N THR A 39 -19.41 33.03 -19.04
CA THR A 39 -18.07 33.51 -18.75
C THR A 39 -17.99 33.82 -17.26
N TRP A 40 -17.39 32.91 -16.49
CA TRP A 40 -17.25 33.05 -15.05
C TRP A 40 -16.34 34.25 -14.73
N SER A 41 -16.93 35.36 -14.29
CA SER A 41 -16.24 36.63 -14.05
C SER A 41 -15.92 36.92 -12.58
N GLY A 42 -16.29 36.00 -11.67
CA GLY A 42 -16.03 36.12 -10.23
C GLY A 42 -14.97 35.14 -9.69
N PRO A 43 -14.47 35.35 -8.45
CA PRO A 43 -13.61 34.37 -7.79
C PRO A 43 -14.37 33.04 -7.62
N PHE A 44 -13.69 31.93 -7.86
CA PHE A 44 -14.24 30.60 -7.65
C PHE A 44 -14.56 30.37 -6.17
N ARG A 45 -15.80 29.98 -5.87
CA ARG A 45 -16.27 29.65 -4.53
C ARG A 45 -16.61 28.16 -4.46
N LEU A 46 -15.91 27.43 -3.61
CA LEU A 46 -16.07 25.97 -3.48
C LEU A 46 -17.52 25.57 -3.12
N PHE A 47 -18.20 26.36 -2.28
CA PHE A 47 -19.57 26.06 -1.83
C PHE A 47 -20.67 26.47 -2.82
N ASP A 48 -20.33 27.22 -3.87
CA ASP A 48 -21.26 27.49 -4.97
C ASP A 48 -21.38 26.28 -5.91
N LEU A 49 -20.49 25.29 -5.79
CA LEU A 49 -20.59 24.02 -6.50
C LEU A 49 -21.63 23.09 -5.86
N PRO A 50 -22.37 22.29 -6.66
CA PRO A 50 -23.12 21.14 -6.18
C PRO A 50 -22.25 20.18 -5.36
N SER A 51 -22.88 19.46 -4.42
CA SER A 51 -22.22 18.48 -3.54
C SER A 51 -21.40 17.45 -4.30
N GLU A 52 -21.91 16.99 -5.44
CA GLU A 52 -21.29 15.97 -6.27
C GLU A 52 -19.92 16.44 -6.79
N LEU A 53 -19.82 17.70 -7.22
CA LEU A 53 -18.55 18.27 -7.69
C LEU A 53 -17.58 18.53 -6.53
N ARG A 54 -18.08 18.91 -5.36
CA ARG A 54 -17.25 19.04 -4.15
C ARG A 54 -16.64 17.70 -3.75
N ILE A 55 -17.44 16.63 -3.74
CA ILE A 55 -16.98 15.26 -3.47
C ILE A 55 -15.89 14.85 -4.45
N ARG A 56 -16.05 15.11 -5.76
CA ARG A 56 -14.97 14.84 -6.74
C ARG A 56 -13.68 15.59 -6.43
N ILE A 57 -13.77 16.84 -5.98
CA ILE A 57 -12.59 17.61 -5.54
C ILE A 57 -11.94 16.94 -4.33
N TYR A 58 -12.74 16.46 -3.37
CA TYR A 58 -12.25 15.77 -2.17
C TYR A 58 -11.58 14.45 -2.51
N GLU A 59 -12.16 13.64 -3.39
CA GLU A 59 -11.56 12.42 -3.92
C GLU A 59 -10.18 12.71 -4.53
N CYS A 60 -10.08 13.74 -5.40
CA CYS A 60 -8.79 14.12 -5.97
C CYS A 60 -7.77 14.61 -4.93
N ALA A 61 -8.22 15.22 -3.83
CA ALA A 61 -7.33 15.80 -2.82
C ALA A 61 -6.92 14.81 -1.71
N LEU A 62 -7.77 13.82 -1.41
CA LEU A 62 -7.66 12.90 -0.27
C LEU A 62 -7.51 11.43 -0.68
N ALA A 63 -7.97 11.05 -1.87
CA ALA A 63 -7.91 9.70 -2.42
C ALA A 63 -7.46 9.68 -3.89
N PRO A 64 -6.42 10.44 -4.30
CA PRO A 64 -6.09 10.67 -5.71
C PRO A 64 -5.80 9.38 -6.51
N THR A 65 -5.37 8.32 -5.81
CA THR A 65 -5.03 7.03 -6.42
C THR A 65 -5.79 5.87 -5.78
N GLY A 66 -6.60 6.12 -4.75
CA GLY A 66 -7.23 5.08 -3.93
C GLY A 66 -6.26 4.22 -3.13
N VAL A 67 -4.97 4.56 -3.09
CA VAL A 67 -3.92 3.81 -2.38
C VAL A 67 -3.02 4.80 -1.67
N LEU A 68 -2.83 4.63 -0.36
CA LEU A 68 -1.97 5.49 0.46
C LEU A 68 -0.82 4.67 1.05
N CYS A 69 0.37 4.82 0.50
CA CYS A 69 1.58 4.20 0.99
C CYS A 69 2.17 5.02 2.15
N LEU A 70 2.19 4.42 3.34
CA LEU A 70 2.87 4.98 4.48
C LEU A 70 4.33 4.52 4.45
N SER A 71 5.27 5.46 4.40
CA SER A 71 6.70 5.18 4.50
C SER A 71 7.30 5.84 5.74
N SER A 72 8.30 5.17 6.32
CA SER A 72 9.14 5.73 7.38
C SER A 72 10.55 5.87 6.85
N THR A 73 11.01 7.09 6.67
CA THR A 73 12.44 7.39 6.50
C THR A 73 12.96 8.03 7.79
N PRO A 74 14.27 7.94 8.08
CA PRO A 74 14.87 8.66 9.21
C PRO A 74 14.54 10.16 9.22
N SER A 75 14.37 10.75 8.02
CA SER A 75 14.01 12.17 7.82
C SER A 75 12.51 12.47 7.87
N LYS A 76 11.64 11.48 7.58
CA LYS A 76 10.18 11.65 7.60
C LYS A 76 9.53 10.39 8.17
N ARG A 77 9.19 10.43 9.45
CA ARG A 77 8.64 9.27 10.18
C ARG A 77 7.21 8.88 9.76
N CYS A 78 6.50 9.74 9.03
CA CYS A 78 5.12 9.53 8.57
C CYS A 78 4.90 10.10 7.16
N ALA A 79 5.74 9.74 6.19
CA ALA A 79 5.53 10.20 4.81
C ALA A 79 4.43 9.38 4.13
N VAL A 80 3.43 10.05 3.57
CA VAL A 80 2.33 9.45 2.82
C VAL A 80 2.58 9.67 1.32
N THR A 81 2.40 8.63 0.51
CA THR A 81 2.49 8.70 -0.95
C THR A 81 1.27 8.04 -1.58
N PRO A 82 0.58 8.69 -2.54
CA PRO A 82 0.81 10.05 -3.02
C PRO A 82 0.56 11.10 -1.93
N GLN A 83 1.06 12.32 -2.16
CA GLN A 83 0.84 13.41 -1.22
C GLN A 83 -0.64 13.80 -1.25
N ILE A 84 -1.28 13.74 -0.08
CA ILE A 84 -2.65 14.19 0.14
C ILE A 84 -2.68 15.52 0.89
N THR A 85 -3.84 16.21 0.87
CA THR A 85 -4.02 17.50 1.57
C THR A 85 -4.95 17.35 2.76
N PRO A 86 -4.51 16.77 3.90
CA PRO A 86 -5.38 16.60 5.06
C PRO A 86 -5.80 17.94 5.68
N ALA A 87 -5.06 19.03 5.42
CA ALA A 87 -5.42 20.39 5.81
C ALA A 87 -6.80 20.82 5.27
N LEU A 88 -7.26 20.22 4.17
CA LEU A 88 -8.61 20.43 3.64
C LEU A 88 -9.70 20.13 4.68
N LEU A 89 -9.54 19.06 5.46
CA LEU A 89 -10.45 18.66 6.54
C LEU A 89 -10.42 19.61 7.75
N ALA A 90 -9.44 20.52 7.81
CA ALA A 90 -9.32 21.51 8.87
C ALA A 90 -10.01 22.85 8.54
N ILE A 91 -10.39 23.07 7.27
CA ILE A 91 -10.92 24.37 6.82
C ILE A 91 -12.27 24.69 7.48
N CYS A 92 -13.23 23.78 7.41
CA CYS A 92 -14.54 23.97 8.05
C CYS A 92 -15.22 22.63 8.38
N ARG A 93 -16.26 22.70 9.21
CA ARG A 93 -17.04 21.53 9.64
C ARG A 93 -17.76 20.84 8.48
N GLN A 94 -18.23 21.61 7.50
CA GLN A 94 -18.93 21.05 6.34
C GLN A 94 -18.01 20.15 5.52
N ILE A 95 -16.83 20.64 5.13
CA ILE A 95 -15.84 19.85 4.37
C ILE A 95 -15.44 18.61 5.16
N ARG A 96 -15.21 18.75 6.47
CA ARG A 96 -14.90 17.60 7.33
C ARG A 96 -16.00 16.56 7.28
N ASN A 97 -17.25 16.94 7.50
CA ASN A 97 -18.36 15.99 7.50
C ASN A 97 -18.58 15.35 6.13
N GLU A 98 -18.32 16.07 5.03
CA GLU A 98 -18.46 15.54 3.66
C GLU A 98 -17.31 14.59 3.26
N ALA A 99 -16.11 14.72 3.86
CA ALA A 99 -14.90 14.08 3.32
C ALA A 99 -14.05 13.28 4.34
N ASP A 100 -14.37 13.30 5.64
CA ASP A 100 -13.54 12.64 6.68
C ASP A 100 -13.38 11.13 6.44
N ASP A 101 -14.42 10.47 5.96
CA ASP A 101 -14.40 9.04 5.70
C ASP A 101 -13.58 8.65 4.46
N MET A 102 -13.38 9.56 3.49
CA MET A 102 -12.67 9.22 2.24
C MET A 102 -11.23 8.77 2.47
N ILE A 103 -10.55 9.32 3.49
CA ILE A 103 -9.17 8.91 3.79
C ILE A 103 -9.11 7.46 4.29
N MET A 104 -10.09 7.02 5.09
CA MET A 104 -10.03 5.75 5.81
C MET A 104 -10.86 4.63 5.15
N ALA A 105 -11.91 5.01 4.43
CA ALA A 105 -12.86 4.10 3.79
C ALA A 105 -12.53 3.87 2.31
N ASP A 106 -12.12 4.90 1.56
CA ASP A 106 -11.96 4.77 0.11
C ASP A 106 -10.53 4.44 -0.31
N ASN A 107 -9.54 4.70 0.55
CA ASN A 107 -8.15 4.39 0.27
C ASN A 107 -7.72 3.05 0.88
N GLU A 108 -6.97 2.27 0.10
CA GLU A 108 -6.19 1.15 0.62
C GLU A 108 -4.88 1.67 1.23
N VAL A 109 -4.75 1.55 2.56
CA VAL A 109 -3.54 1.98 3.26
C VAL A 109 -2.47 0.89 3.16
N THR A 110 -1.37 1.21 2.48
CA THR A 110 -0.24 0.29 2.31
C THR A 110 0.85 0.56 3.36
N ILE A 111 1.23 -0.49 4.10
CA ILE A 111 2.25 -0.43 5.14
C ILE A 111 3.28 -1.53 4.90
N THR A 112 4.54 -1.14 4.75
CA THR A 112 5.66 -2.07 4.86
C THR A 112 6.10 -2.21 6.31
N VAL A 113 6.28 -3.45 6.75
CA VAL A 113 6.78 -3.75 8.09
C VAL A 113 7.89 -4.79 8.03
N ASN A 114 8.96 -4.57 8.78
CA ASN A 114 9.95 -5.61 9.06
C ASN A 114 9.33 -6.65 10.00
N ALA A 115 9.15 -7.87 9.52
CA ALA A 115 8.47 -8.92 10.25
C ALA A 115 9.26 -9.43 11.46
N HIS A 116 10.56 -9.11 11.57
CA HIS A 116 11.44 -9.54 12.66
C HIS A 116 11.92 -8.39 13.55
N ASP A 117 11.30 -7.21 13.46
CA ASP A 117 11.60 -6.14 14.42
C ASP A 117 10.91 -6.47 15.76
N THR A 118 11.66 -7.09 16.67
CA THR A 118 11.20 -7.43 18.03
C THR A 118 11.34 -6.27 19.02
N CYS A 119 12.03 -5.20 18.63
CA CYS A 119 12.32 -4.07 19.51
C CYS A 119 11.19 -3.04 19.54
N TRP A 120 10.23 -3.12 18.62
CA TRP A 120 9.14 -2.16 18.46
C TRP A 120 7.86 -2.85 17.97
N PRO A 121 6.68 -2.31 18.31
CA PRO A 121 5.42 -2.77 17.73
C PRO A 121 5.47 -2.68 16.20
N THR A 122 4.92 -3.70 15.53
CA THR A 122 4.86 -3.82 14.06
C THR A 122 4.24 -2.55 13.42
N ILE A 123 3.25 -1.94 14.09
CA ILE A 123 2.71 -0.63 13.73
C ILE A 123 2.75 0.26 14.98
N PRO A 124 3.70 1.21 15.07
CA PRO A 124 3.82 2.04 16.25
C PRO A 124 2.71 3.09 16.30
N ALA A 125 2.14 3.34 17.49
CA ALA A 125 1.03 4.28 17.70
C ALA A 125 1.33 5.71 17.23
N ARG A 126 2.61 6.12 17.24
CA ARG A 126 3.08 7.39 16.67
C ARG A 126 2.90 7.51 15.15
N ARG A 127 2.86 6.38 14.44
CA ARG A 127 2.66 6.30 12.98
C ARG A 127 1.17 6.18 12.65
N LEU A 128 0.47 5.28 13.34
CA LEU A 128 -0.97 5.10 13.24
C LEU A 128 -1.55 4.82 14.62
N PRO A 129 -2.24 5.80 15.25
CA PRO A 129 -2.94 5.58 16.50
C PRO A 129 -4.04 4.52 16.38
N SER A 130 -4.35 3.82 17.47
CA SER A 130 -5.39 2.79 17.50
C SER A 130 -6.76 3.28 17.04
N ALA A 131 -7.12 4.54 17.35
CA ALA A 131 -8.35 5.16 16.89
C ALA A 131 -8.42 5.30 15.35
N VAL A 132 -7.28 5.47 14.70
CA VAL A 132 -7.20 5.50 13.22
C VAL A 132 -7.26 4.08 12.67
N LEU A 133 -6.51 3.14 13.27
CA LEU A 133 -6.54 1.73 12.89
C LEU A 133 -7.96 1.14 12.93
N ALA A 134 -8.75 1.51 13.94
CA ALA A 134 -10.14 1.06 14.08
C ALA A 134 -11.06 1.48 12.93
N ARG A 135 -10.72 2.57 12.21
CA ARG A 135 -11.50 3.13 11.11
C ARG A 135 -11.05 2.66 9.73
N LEU A 136 -9.87 2.04 9.61
CA LEU A 136 -9.35 1.58 8.32
C LEU A 136 -10.21 0.45 7.76
N GLN A 137 -10.67 0.59 6.52
CA GLN A 137 -11.47 -0.45 5.84
C GLN A 137 -10.63 -1.31 4.90
N HIS A 138 -9.61 -0.73 4.26
CA HIS A 138 -8.79 -1.39 3.26
C HIS A 138 -7.30 -1.23 3.61
N MET A 139 -6.58 -2.34 3.73
CA MET A 139 -5.17 -2.33 4.09
C MET A 139 -4.37 -3.31 3.24
N CYS A 140 -3.20 -2.86 2.76
CA CYS A 140 -2.17 -3.72 2.18
C CYS A 140 -0.97 -3.78 3.12
N LEU A 141 -0.67 -4.98 3.61
CA LEU A 141 0.45 -5.25 4.49
C LEU A 141 1.57 -5.94 3.70
N ILE A 142 2.72 -5.29 3.63
CA ILE A 142 3.92 -5.83 2.99
C ILE A 142 4.89 -6.26 4.10
N LEU A 143 5.04 -7.57 4.28
CA LEU A 143 5.93 -8.19 5.23
C LEU A 143 7.33 -8.28 4.66
N ASP A 144 8.28 -7.56 5.24
CA ASP A 144 9.70 -7.68 4.93
C ASP A 144 10.33 -8.73 5.86
N CYS A 145 10.58 -9.90 5.31
CA CYS A 145 11.25 -11.03 5.95
C CYS A 145 12.68 -11.23 5.41
N THR A 146 13.28 -10.20 4.80
CA THR A 146 14.61 -10.32 4.15
C THR A 146 15.77 -10.50 5.14
N ASP A 147 15.56 -10.20 6.42
CA ASP A 147 16.58 -10.35 7.46
C ASP A 147 16.65 -11.78 8.03
N TYR A 148 15.51 -12.40 8.34
CA TYR A 148 15.46 -13.67 9.08
C TYR A 148 14.31 -14.59 8.66
N PHE A 149 14.18 -14.88 7.37
CA PHE A 149 13.04 -15.59 6.76
C PHE A 149 12.56 -16.89 7.47
N ASN A 150 13.41 -17.58 8.25
CA ASN A 150 13.06 -18.83 8.96
C ASN A 150 13.07 -18.69 10.50
N SER A 151 13.05 -17.48 11.04
CA SER A 151 13.03 -17.27 12.48
C SER A 151 11.61 -17.27 13.04
N SER A 152 11.47 -17.67 14.30
CA SER A 152 10.21 -17.58 15.04
C SER A 152 9.73 -16.13 15.14
N TYR A 153 8.42 -15.97 15.06
CA TYR A 153 7.69 -14.71 15.23
C TYR A 153 6.97 -14.63 16.58
N ALA A 154 7.22 -15.57 17.50
CA ALA A 154 6.56 -15.63 18.81
C ALA A 154 6.77 -14.35 19.64
N ASP A 155 7.95 -13.74 19.54
CA ASP A 155 8.33 -12.53 20.30
C ASP A 155 8.01 -11.22 19.56
N VAL A 156 7.37 -11.29 18.39
CA VAL A 156 7.03 -10.10 17.60
C VAL A 156 5.69 -9.53 18.04
N ASP A 157 5.66 -8.24 18.35
CA ASP A 157 4.45 -7.55 18.81
C ASP A 157 3.51 -7.17 17.65
N PHE A 158 2.64 -8.12 17.29
CA PHE A 158 1.55 -7.93 16.33
C PHE A 158 0.26 -7.35 16.96
N ASP A 159 0.27 -6.87 18.20
CA ASP A 159 -0.99 -6.49 18.86
C ASP A 159 -1.67 -5.25 18.27
N ALA A 160 -0.93 -4.45 17.51
CA ALA A 160 -1.51 -3.34 16.75
C ALA A 160 -2.62 -3.81 15.77
N PHE A 161 -2.52 -5.03 15.22
CA PHE A 161 -3.52 -5.59 14.32
C PHE A 161 -4.87 -5.85 15.00
N LYS A 162 -4.89 -6.03 16.34
CA LYS A 162 -6.13 -6.16 17.12
C LYS A 162 -7.01 -4.91 17.06
N SER A 163 -6.40 -3.75 16.79
CA SER A 163 -7.11 -2.47 16.66
C SER A 163 -7.82 -2.30 15.31
N LEU A 164 -7.63 -3.20 14.34
CA LEU A 164 -8.21 -3.11 12.99
C LEU A 164 -9.67 -3.59 12.96
N THR A 165 -10.52 -3.07 13.85
CA THR A 165 -11.90 -3.55 14.02
C THR A 165 -12.82 -3.25 12.84
N GLY A 166 -12.53 -2.18 12.07
CA GLY A 166 -13.30 -1.78 10.89
C GLY A 166 -12.86 -2.43 9.58
N LEU A 167 -11.85 -3.31 9.62
CA LEU A 167 -11.19 -3.83 8.42
C LEU A 167 -12.12 -4.73 7.60
N ARG A 168 -12.27 -4.39 6.32
CA ARG A 168 -13.07 -5.13 5.33
C ARG A 168 -12.20 -5.95 4.39
N THR A 169 -11.08 -5.39 3.96
CA THR A 169 -10.12 -6.10 3.11
C THR A 169 -8.70 -5.99 3.65
N LEU A 170 -8.00 -7.12 3.66
CA LEU A 170 -6.59 -7.19 3.98
C LEU A 170 -5.85 -7.88 2.84
N ARG A 171 -4.96 -7.14 2.19
CA ARG A 171 -3.99 -7.71 1.24
C ARG A 171 -2.69 -8.00 1.97
N ILE A 172 -2.18 -9.22 1.85
CA ILE A 172 -0.90 -9.63 2.44
C ILE A 172 0.06 -9.94 1.31
N ALA A 173 1.18 -9.22 1.29
CA ALA A 173 2.33 -9.52 0.45
C ALA A 173 3.54 -9.75 1.34
N MET A 174 4.47 -10.58 0.88
CA MET A 174 5.67 -10.92 1.63
C MET A 174 6.88 -10.84 0.71
N VAL A 175 7.94 -10.25 1.22
CA VAL A 175 9.24 -10.16 0.57
C VAL A 175 10.23 -10.92 1.41
N TYR A 176 11.00 -11.80 0.78
CA TYR A 176 12.00 -12.60 1.45
C TYR A 176 13.28 -12.66 0.64
N ARG A 177 14.37 -13.07 1.31
CA ARG A 177 15.63 -13.33 0.64
C ARG A 177 15.74 -14.82 0.34
N LYS A 178 15.96 -15.13 -0.93
CA LYS A 178 16.21 -16.46 -1.45
C LYS A 178 17.72 -16.65 -1.64
N HIS A 179 18.30 -17.58 -0.89
CA HIS A 179 19.73 -17.89 -0.96
C HIS A 179 20.04 -18.99 -1.97
N TYR A 180 19.07 -19.88 -2.23
CA TYR A 180 19.21 -21.02 -3.12
C TYR A 180 17.96 -21.18 -3.97
N ASP A 181 18.11 -21.64 -5.21
CA ASP A 181 16.97 -21.83 -6.14
C ASP A 181 15.91 -22.80 -5.62
N THR A 182 16.34 -23.77 -4.81
CA THR A 182 15.50 -24.80 -4.17
C THR A 182 14.90 -24.37 -2.84
N GLN A 183 15.22 -23.17 -2.33
CA GLN A 183 14.67 -22.69 -1.08
C GLN A 183 13.17 -22.45 -1.24
N THR A 184 12.38 -23.25 -0.55
CA THR A 184 10.92 -23.12 -0.48
C THR A 184 10.51 -22.37 0.79
N LEU A 185 9.30 -21.83 0.80
CA LEU A 185 8.72 -21.15 1.97
C LEU A 185 8.28 -22.14 3.06
N ALA A 186 8.98 -23.27 3.21
CA ALA A 186 8.56 -24.44 3.97
C ALA A 186 8.10 -24.15 5.41
N PRO A 187 8.73 -23.28 6.22
CA PRO A 187 8.25 -23.00 7.57
C PRO A 187 6.84 -22.42 7.63
N LEU A 188 6.40 -21.73 6.58
CA LEU A 188 5.03 -21.21 6.48
C LEU A 188 4.00 -22.32 6.35
N HIS A 189 4.40 -23.49 5.86
CA HIS A 189 3.50 -24.61 5.54
C HIS A 189 3.55 -25.74 6.56
N ILE A 190 4.42 -25.67 7.59
CA ILE A 190 4.52 -26.71 8.60
C ILE A 190 3.46 -26.44 9.68
N PRO A 191 2.39 -27.26 9.74
CA PRO A 191 1.26 -27.05 10.65
C PRO A 191 1.67 -26.90 12.13
N GLN A 192 2.68 -27.66 12.54
CA GLN A 192 3.14 -27.72 13.93
C GLN A 192 4.00 -26.52 14.34
N LEU A 193 4.44 -25.70 13.37
CA LEU A 193 5.34 -24.56 13.59
C LEU A 193 4.59 -23.24 13.39
N LYS A 194 3.44 -23.09 14.06
CA LYS A 194 2.61 -21.89 13.99
C LYS A 194 3.38 -20.60 14.28
N ASP A 195 4.35 -20.63 15.19
CA ASP A 195 5.18 -19.46 15.53
C ASP A 195 6.13 -19.04 14.39
N PHE A 196 6.36 -19.90 13.41
CA PHE A 196 7.15 -19.59 12.21
C PHE A 196 6.28 -19.12 11.04
N ASN A 197 4.96 -19.14 11.20
CA ASN A 197 4.01 -18.68 10.19
C ASN A 197 3.53 -17.25 10.54
N VAL A 198 4.21 -16.25 9.99
CA VAL A 198 3.87 -14.83 10.20
C VAL A 198 2.45 -14.50 9.74
N VAL A 199 1.96 -15.14 8.68
CA VAL A 199 0.60 -14.92 8.17
C VAL A 199 -0.41 -15.37 9.22
N ALA A 200 -0.22 -16.55 9.80
CA ALA A 200 -1.07 -17.04 10.88
C ALA A 200 -1.07 -16.09 12.09
N GLN A 201 0.11 -15.62 12.53
CA GLN A 201 0.22 -14.68 13.67
C GLN A 201 -0.61 -13.40 13.46
N ILE A 202 -0.67 -12.89 12.23
CA ILE A 202 -1.49 -11.73 11.88
C ILE A 202 -2.98 -12.10 11.80
N LEU A 203 -3.32 -13.23 11.19
CA LEU A 203 -4.70 -13.65 10.96
C LEU A 203 -5.48 -13.93 12.26
N GLU A 204 -4.80 -14.31 13.33
CA GLU A 204 -5.43 -14.46 14.67
C GLU A 204 -5.87 -13.14 15.29
N ARG A 205 -5.30 -12.02 14.82
CA ARG A 205 -5.50 -10.70 15.44
C ARG A 205 -6.43 -9.80 14.64
N VAL A 206 -6.64 -10.09 13.36
CA VAL A 206 -7.55 -9.33 12.48
C VAL A 206 -8.98 -9.90 12.52
N PRO A 207 -10.03 -9.09 12.27
CA PRO A 207 -11.41 -9.57 12.31
C PRO A 207 -11.68 -10.73 11.36
N ALA A 208 -12.44 -11.72 11.82
CA ALA A 208 -12.81 -12.90 11.04
C ALA A 208 -13.63 -12.56 9.78
N SER A 209 -14.37 -11.44 9.79
CA SER A 209 -15.15 -10.94 8.65
C SER A 209 -14.30 -10.35 7.52
N THR A 210 -12.99 -10.19 7.73
CA THR A 210 -12.10 -9.54 6.76
C THR A 210 -11.88 -10.43 5.53
N ARG A 211 -12.07 -9.86 4.33
CA ARG A 211 -11.70 -10.51 3.07
C ARG A 211 -10.19 -10.46 2.88
N LEU A 212 -9.57 -11.61 2.69
CA LEU A 212 -8.13 -11.74 2.46
C LEU A 212 -7.80 -11.74 0.97
N LEU A 213 -6.71 -11.05 0.61
CA LEU A 213 -6.09 -11.06 -0.71
C LEU A 213 -4.59 -11.36 -0.53
N PHE A 214 -3.99 -12.11 -1.43
CA PHE A 214 -2.59 -12.52 -1.31
C PHE A 214 -1.76 -12.05 -2.51
N GLY A 215 -0.55 -11.56 -2.21
CA GLY A 215 0.38 -11.01 -3.20
C GLY A 215 -0.05 -9.66 -3.79
N THR A 216 0.82 -9.12 -4.64
CA THR A 216 0.56 -7.91 -5.42
C THR A 216 0.37 -8.21 -6.91
N GLU A 217 -0.40 -7.35 -7.58
CA GLU A 217 -0.69 -7.49 -9.00
C GLU A 217 0.23 -6.58 -9.82
N LYS A 218 0.74 -7.07 -10.96
CA LYS A 218 1.63 -6.30 -11.82
C LYS A 218 0.94 -5.03 -12.33
N GLY A 219 1.61 -3.89 -12.22
CA GLY A 219 1.08 -2.58 -12.62
C GLY A 219 0.28 -1.86 -11.53
N THR A 220 0.18 -2.44 -10.33
CA THR A 220 -0.40 -1.76 -9.17
C THR A 220 0.67 -1.00 -8.38
N GLN A 221 0.27 0.03 -7.64
CA GLN A 221 1.20 0.84 -6.83
C GLN A 221 1.90 0.03 -5.74
N GLN A 222 1.23 -0.98 -5.20
CA GLN A 222 1.73 -1.92 -4.20
C GLN A 222 2.88 -2.74 -4.79
N HIS A 223 2.71 -3.25 -6.01
CA HIS A 223 3.75 -4.01 -6.72
C HIS A 223 4.94 -3.12 -7.07
N ASP A 224 4.70 -1.90 -7.53
CA ASP A 224 5.76 -0.93 -7.82
C ASP A 224 6.56 -0.58 -6.56
N LEU A 225 5.89 -0.48 -5.40
CA LEU A 225 6.54 -0.26 -4.11
C LEU A 225 7.45 -1.43 -3.72
N ILE A 226 6.98 -2.68 -3.86
CA ILE A 226 7.81 -3.87 -3.62
C ILE A 226 9.02 -3.87 -4.55
N ARG A 227 8.81 -3.61 -5.84
CA ARG A 227 9.87 -3.58 -6.85
C ARG A 227 10.94 -2.53 -6.54
N ALA A 228 10.53 -1.31 -6.19
CA ALA A 228 11.42 -0.23 -5.81
C ALA A 228 12.20 -0.58 -4.52
N SER A 229 11.50 -1.14 -3.53
CA SER A 229 12.09 -1.55 -2.26
C SER A 229 13.11 -2.68 -2.44
N ASN A 230 12.83 -3.66 -3.29
CA ASN A 230 13.75 -4.74 -3.63
C ASN A 230 14.99 -4.23 -4.35
N GLY A 231 14.83 -3.31 -5.32
CA GLY A 231 15.95 -2.66 -5.99
C GLY A 231 16.89 -1.94 -5.02
N LEU A 232 16.33 -1.21 -4.05
CA LEU A 232 17.11 -0.53 -3.02
C LEU A 232 17.85 -1.54 -2.12
N ARG A 233 17.17 -2.60 -1.66
CA ARG A 233 17.78 -3.62 -0.78
C ARG A 233 18.92 -4.36 -1.47
N SER A 234 18.79 -4.67 -2.76
CA SER A 234 19.85 -5.31 -3.54
C SER A 234 21.08 -4.42 -3.73
N ALA A 235 20.90 -3.09 -3.74
CA ALA A 235 22.00 -2.13 -3.90
C ALA A 235 22.77 -1.86 -2.59
N TYR A 236 22.09 -1.92 -1.43
CA TYR A 236 22.67 -1.54 -0.14
C TYR A 236 23.16 -2.70 0.74
N ARG A 237 22.67 -3.93 0.51
CA ARG A 237 23.08 -5.08 1.31
C ARG A 237 23.98 -5.98 0.47
N ASP A 238 25.28 -5.96 0.75
CA ASP A 238 26.29 -6.94 0.29
C ASP A 238 26.05 -8.36 0.85
N ARG A 239 24.78 -8.78 0.95
CA ARG A 239 24.38 -10.11 1.42
C ARG A 239 24.01 -10.96 0.22
N GLN A 240 24.63 -12.13 0.10
CA GLN A 240 24.33 -13.13 -0.94
C GLN A 240 22.84 -13.48 -0.95
N GLY A 241 22.24 -13.63 -2.14
CA GLY A 241 20.85 -14.05 -2.36
C GLY A 241 20.01 -13.06 -3.15
N THR A 242 18.96 -13.55 -3.82
CA THR A 242 17.98 -12.73 -4.53
C THR A 242 16.84 -12.31 -3.60
N VAL A 243 16.31 -11.10 -3.76
CA VAL A 243 15.13 -10.65 -3.02
C VAL A 243 13.91 -10.85 -3.90
N GLU A 244 12.96 -11.65 -3.42
CA GLU A 244 11.78 -12.08 -4.19
C GLU A 244 10.50 -11.84 -3.39
N GLU A 245 9.40 -11.64 -4.11
CA GLU A 245 8.05 -11.62 -3.54
C GLU A 245 7.53 -13.06 -3.45
N ALA A 246 6.94 -13.44 -2.33
CA ALA A 246 6.28 -14.73 -2.17
C ALA A 246 5.09 -14.85 -3.13
N SER A 247 4.87 -16.04 -3.67
CA SER A 247 3.72 -16.26 -4.54
C SER A 247 2.41 -16.14 -3.75
N ALA A 248 1.35 -15.65 -4.40
CA ALA A 248 0.03 -15.56 -3.78
C ALA A 248 -0.47 -16.94 -3.31
N ALA A 249 -0.20 -17.98 -4.10
CA ALA A 249 -0.59 -19.36 -3.79
C ALA A 249 0.10 -19.87 -2.52
N ASP A 250 1.39 -19.56 -2.32
CA ASP A 250 2.11 -19.97 -1.11
C ASP A 250 1.58 -19.24 0.13
N LEU A 251 1.30 -17.94 0.02
CA LEU A 251 0.73 -17.18 1.13
C LEU A 251 -0.68 -17.66 1.50
N GLU A 252 -1.48 -18.02 0.50
CA GLU A 252 -2.80 -18.62 0.72
C GLU A 252 -2.70 -20.00 1.37
N ALA A 253 -1.79 -20.85 0.89
CA ALA A 253 -1.53 -22.14 1.51
C ALA A 253 -0.99 -22.00 2.95
N ALA A 254 -0.18 -20.99 3.24
CA ALA A 254 0.28 -20.67 4.58
C ALA A 254 -0.88 -20.23 5.50
N ALA A 255 -1.83 -19.44 4.98
CA ALA A 255 -3.00 -19.01 5.72
C ALA A 255 -3.96 -20.17 6.07
N ASN A 256 -3.99 -21.21 5.22
CA ASN A 256 -4.89 -22.36 5.37
C ASN A 256 -4.22 -23.57 6.04
N GLY A 257 -2.88 -23.62 6.08
CA GLY A 257 -2.10 -24.78 6.54
C GLY A 257 -1.97 -24.91 8.06
N VAL A 258 -2.44 -23.93 8.84
CA VAL A 258 -2.36 -23.97 10.31
C VAL A 258 -3.65 -24.58 10.89
N PRO A 259 -3.59 -25.78 11.50
CA PRO A 259 -4.73 -26.42 12.14
C PRO A 259 -5.20 -25.57 13.31
N ASP A 260 -6.52 -25.52 13.51
CA ASP A 260 -7.18 -24.75 14.57
C ASP A 260 -6.90 -23.23 14.56
N LEU A 261 -6.48 -22.68 13.41
CA LEU A 261 -6.32 -21.23 13.26
C LEU A 261 -7.69 -20.54 13.36
N VAL A 262 -7.98 -19.99 14.54
CA VAL A 262 -9.16 -19.17 14.76
C VAL A 262 -8.84 -17.75 14.33
N ARG A 263 -9.45 -17.30 13.23
CA ARG A 263 -9.39 -15.90 12.80
C ARG A 263 -10.21 -15.04 13.75
N GLY A 264 -9.72 -13.82 14.01
CA GLY A 264 -10.38 -12.90 14.93
C GLY A 264 -9.80 -12.94 16.32
N CYS A 265 -9.53 -11.75 16.88
CA CYS A 265 -9.50 -11.60 18.32
C CYS A 265 -10.83 -12.13 18.86
N LYS A 266 -10.81 -13.08 19.82
CA LYS A 266 -11.99 -13.44 20.61
C LYS A 266 -12.66 -12.11 20.99
N SER A 267 -13.86 -11.88 20.47
CA SER A 267 -14.69 -10.76 20.88
C SER A 267 -14.69 -10.79 22.40
N GLY A 268 -14.14 -9.75 23.02
CA GLY A 268 -14.25 -9.58 24.45
C GLY A 268 -15.73 -9.72 24.78
N ALA A 269 -16.04 -10.70 25.64
CA ALA A 269 -17.32 -10.70 26.31
C ALA A 269 -17.48 -9.32 26.94
N ALA A 270 -18.51 -8.61 26.48
CA ALA A 270 -18.99 -7.39 27.11
C ALA A 270 -19.36 -7.68 28.58
#